data_AF-A0A1I0GFE1-F1
#
_entry.id   AF-A0A1I0GFE1-F1
#
_cell.length_a   1.000
_cell.length_b   1.000
_cell.length_c   1.000
_cell.angle_alpha   90.00
_cell.angle_beta   90.00
_cell.angle_gamma   90.00
#
_symmetry.space_group_name_H-M   'P 1'
#
loop_
_entity.id
_entity.type
_entity.pdbx_description
1 polymer ?
#
loop_
_entity_poly.entity_id
_entity_poly.type
_entity_poly.pdbx_seq_one_letter_code
_entity_poly.pdbx_strand_id
1 'polypeptide(L)'
;MQSLYNPDIYPDEIREMICESGETGIGIANRWMTGWPKRVVKLLVEDMYEGAFQYQLLQEQDVMARASNLSHLAPMEIIVMSGLNPEPPEV
;
A
#
# COMPACT_ATOMS: atom_id res chain seq x y z
N MET A 1 4.95 14.40 3.40
CA MET A 1 5.88 13.33 3.83
C MET A 1 5.32 12.59 5.03
N GLN A 2 4.49 11.59 4.78
CA GLN A 2 4.20 10.55 5.78
C GLN A 2 5.47 9.72 6.02
N SER A 3 5.71 9.31 7.26
CA SER A 3 6.75 8.33 7.60
C SER A 3 6.18 6.92 7.52
N LEU A 4 7.03 5.95 7.17
CA LEU A 4 6.68 4.54 7.23
C LEU A 4 6.43 4.13 8.69
N TYR A 5 5.27 3.51 8.93
CA TYR A 5 4.84 3.00 10.22
C TYR A 5 5.53 1.68 10.51
N ASN A 6 6.11 1.58 11.71
CA ASN A 6 6.82 0.39 12.19
C ASN A 6 7.87 -0.15 11.18
N PRO A 7 8.84 0.70 10.77
CA PRO A 7 9.75 0.39 9.67
C PRO A 7 10.67 -0.80 9.96
N ASP A 8 10.85 -1.20 11.22
CA ASP A 8 11.77 -2.26 11.64
C ASP A 8 11.24 -3.67 11.36
N ILE A 9 9.96 -3.81 11.01
CA ILE A 9 9.36 -5.10 10.61
C ILE A 9 9.71 -5.48 9.17
N TYR A 10 9.99 -4.48 8.34
CA TYR A 10 10.31 -4.70 6.94
C TYR A 10 11.80 -5.00 6.78
N PRO A 11 12.17 -6.03 5.99
CA PRO A 11 13.52 -6.18 5.49
C PRO A 11 14.01 -4.90 4.81
N ASP A 12 15.32 -4.67 4.79
CA ASP A 12 15.92 -3.46 4.22
C ASP A 12 15.46 -3.19 2.78
N GLU A 13 15.48 -4.22 1.93
CA GLU A 13 15.07 -4.15 0.53
C GLU A 13 13.59 -3.73 0.38
N ILE A 14 12.70 -4.31 1.18
CA ILE A 14 11.27 -3.98 1.17
C ILE A 14 11.04 -2.55 1.67
N ARG A 15 11.77 -2.14 2.70
CA ARG A 15 11.68 -0.79 3.26
C ARG A 15 12.13 0.27 2.26
N GLU A 16 13.24 0.03 1.57
CA GLU A 16 13.75 0.89 0.50
C GLU A 16 12.70 1.01 -0.62
N MET A 17 12.20 -0.12 -1.13
CA MET A 17 11.16 -0.16 -2.16
C MET A 17 9.90 0.65 -1.77
N ILE A 18 9.41 0.50 -0.52
CA ILE A 18 8.25 1.26 -0.03
C ILE A 18 8.55 2.77 -0.05
N CYS A 19 9.75 3.17 0.38
CA CYS A 19 10.14 4.59 0.43
C CYS A 19 10.31 5.19 -0.97
N GLU A 20 10.91 4.46 -1.89
CA GLU A 20 11.06 4.86 -3.30
C GLU A 20 9.72 5.00 -4.03
N SER A 21 8.71 4.23 -3.60
CA SER A 21 7.34 4.29 -4.11
C SER A 21 6.58 5.57 -3.72
N GLY A 22 7.19 6.45 -2.92
CA GLY A 22 6.66 7.75 -2.55
C GLY A 22 5.43 7.67 -1.63
N GLU A 23 4.64 8.74 -1.61
CA GLU A 23 3.53 8.88 -0.63
C GLU A 23 2.45 7.79 -0.79
N THR A 24 2.15 7.36 -2.02
CA THR A 24 1.20 6.26 -2.27
C THR A 24 1.71 4.95 -1.68
N GLY A 25 2.98 4.61 -1.94
CA GLY A 25 3.59 3.39 -1.40
C GLY A 25 3.63 3.37 0.12
N ILE A 26 4.05 4.46 0.74
CA ILE A 26 4.04 4.62 2.20
C ILE A 26 2.60 4.51 2.74
N GLY A 27 1.62 5.11 2.06
CA GLY A 27 0.21 5.03 2.42
C GLY A 27 -0.31 3.58 2.42
N ILE A 28 0.01 2.79 1.40
CA ILE A 28 -0.36 1.37 1.30
C ILE A 28 0.27 0.58 2.44
N ALA A 29 1.59 0.68 2.62
CA ALA A 29 2.31 -0.06 3.66
C ALA A 29 1.78 0.26 5.06
N ASN A 30 1.56 1.55 5.35
CA ASN A 30 1.00 2.00 6.62
C ASN A 30 -0.41 1.47 6.84
N ARG A 31 -1.28 1.56 5.83
CA ARG A 31 -2.66 1.07 5.89
C ARG A 31 -2.69 -0.44 6.14
N TRP A 32 -1.86 -1.20 5.44
CA TRP A 32 -1.76 -2.63 5.62
C TRP A 32 -1.26 -3.00 7.01
N MET A 33 -0.20 -2.36 7.48
CA MET A 33 0.41 -2.67 8.78
C MET A 33 -0.45 -2.25 9.96
N THR A 34 -1.22 -1.17 9.83
CA THR A 34 -2.16 -0.71 10.87
C THR A 34 -3.45 -1.53 10.91
N GLY A 35 -4.01 -1.90 9.74
CA GLY A 35 -5.27 -2.64 9.67
C GLY A 35 -5.11 -4.17 9.78
N TRP A 36 -4.08 -4.73 9.16
CA TRP A 36 -3.88 -6.18 9.03
C TRP A 36 -2.43 -6.61 9.32
N PRO A 37 -1.86 -6.24 10.48
CA PRO A 37 -0.45 -6.53 10.81
C PRO A 37 -0.10 -8.02 10.69
N LYS A 38 -1.02 -8.91 11.06
CA LYS A 38 -0.81 -10.37 10.95
C LYS A 38 -0.67 -10.84 9.50
N ARG A 39 -1.45 -10.28 8.57
CA ARG A 39 -1.38 -10.63 7.14
C ARG A 39 -0.09 -10.09 6.53
N VAL A 40 0.31 -8.86 6.89
CA VAL A 40 1.59 -8.27 6.46
C VAL A 40 2.76 -9.14 6.89
N VAL A 41 2.82 -9.53 8.17
CA VAL A 41 3.89 -10.39 8.67
C VAL A 41 3.89 -11.74 7.95
N LYS A 42 2.72 -12.33 7.67
CA LYS A 42 2.64 -13.59 6.91
C LYS A 42 3.21 -13.43 5.50
N LEU A 43 2.82 -12.37 4.78
CA LEU A 43 3.33 -12.07 3.43
C LEU A 43 4.85 -11.87 3.43
N LEU A 44 5.41 -11.24 4.46
CA LEU A 44 6.86 -11.04 4.60
C LEU A 44 7.59 -12.36 4.85
N VAL A 45 7.04 -13.23 5.72
CA VAL A 45 7.61 -14.56 6.00
C VAL A 45 7.56 -15.48 4.78
N GLU A 46 6.52 -15.36 3.96
CA GLU A 46 6.32 -16.16 2.75
C GLU A 46 7.00 -15.58 1.49
N ASP A 47 7.74 -14.47 1.62
CA ASP A 47 8.40 -13.78 0.50
C ASP A 47 7.42 -13.32 -0.61
N MET A 48 6.15 -13.08 -0.23
CA MET A 48 5.07 -12.67 -1.14
C MET A 48 4.71 -11.18 -1.02
N TYR A 49 5.26 -10.49 -0.02
CA TYR A 49 4.93 -9.09 0.26
C TYR A 49 5.24 -8.17 -0.93
N GLU A 50 6.43 -8.26 -1.52
CA GLU A 50 6.84 -7.38 -2.62
C GLU A 50 5.87 -7.45 -3.80
N GLY A 51 5.57 -8.66 -4.27
CA GLY A 51 4.66 -8.87 -5.40
C GLY A 51 3.25 -8.36 -5.10
N ALA A 52 2.72 -8.64 -3.91
CA ALA A 52 1.42 -8.14 -3.48
C ALA A 52 1.39 -6.61 -3.40
N PHE A 53 2.43 -6.00 -2.83
CA PHE A 53 2.56 -4.56 -2.66
C PHE A 53 2.65 -3.85 -4.01
N GLN A 54 3.52 -4.31 -4.91
CA GLN A 54 3.68 -3.74 -6.25
C GLN A 54 2.38 -3.82 -7.06
N TYR A 55 1.66 -4.92 -6.93
CA TYR A 55 0.34 -5.08 -7.57
C TYR A 55 -0.66 -4.04 -7.06
N GLN A 56 -0.77 -3.87 -5.74
CA GLN A 56 -1.64 -2.86 -5.13
C GLN A 56 -1.24 -1.44 -5.53
N LEU A 57 0.07 -1.15 -5.53
CA LEU A 57 0.63 0.15 -5.89
C LEU A 57 0.25 0.53 -7.32
N LEU A 58 0.41 -0.39 -8.27
CA LEU A 58 0.04 -0.18 -9.67
C LEU A 58 -1.46 0.13 -9.80
N GLN A 59 -2.31 -0.62 -9.10
CA GLN A 59 -3.75 -0.41 -9.12
C GLN A 59 -4.15 0.96 -8.54
N GLU A 60 -3.59 1.34 -7.39
CA GLU A 60 -3.88 2.64 -6.78
C GLU A 60 -3.39 3.80 -7.64
N GLN A 61 -2.20 3.69 -8.24
CA GLN A 61 -1.68 4.70 -9.15
C GLN A 61 -2.56 4.88 -10.40
N ASP A 62 -3.03 3.79 -11.00
CA ASP A 62 -3.93 3.84 -12.15
C ASP A 62 -5.27 4.48 -11.80
N VAL A 63 -5.85 4.12 -10.66
CA VAL A 63 -7.08 4.75 -10.14
C VAL A 63 -6.87 6.25 -9.90
N MET A 64 -5.78 6.63 -9.22
CA MET A 64 -5.48 8.05 -8.95
C MET A 64 -5.28 8.86 -10.23
N ALA A 65 -4.56 8.30 -11.21
CA ALA A 65 -4.34 8.98 -12.50
C ALA A 65 -5.66 9.27 -13.24
N ARG A 66 -6.63 8.35 -13.15
CA ARG A 66 -7.96 8.49 -13.77
C ARG A 66 -8.90 9.40 -12.98
N ALA A 67 -8.61 9.66 -11.71
CA ALA A 67 -9.46 10.43 -10.78
C ALA A 67 -9.19 11.95 -10.80
N SER A 68 -8.63 12.49 -11.88
CA SER A 68 -8.31 13.92 -12.02
C SER A 68 -9.52 14.85 -11.77
N ASN A 69 -10.73 14.37 -12.02
CA ASN A 69 -12.01 15.07 -11.80
C ASN A 69 -12.54 14.95 -10.35
N LEU A 70 -11.90 14.16 -9.50
CA LEU A 70 -12.31 13.87 -8.11
C LEU A 70 -11.34 14.50 -7.09
N SER A 71 -10.67 15.59 -7.45
CA SER A 71 -9.65 16.25 -6.61
C SER A 71 -10.13 16.77 -5.24
N HIS A 72 -11.44 16.81 -5.01
CA HIS A 72 -12.03 17.16 -3.72
C HIS A 72 -12.14 15.98 -2.74
N LEU A 73 -11.97 14.76 -3.24
CA LEU A 73 -11.99 13.54 -2.44
C LEU A 73 -10.60 13.19 -1.93
N ALA A 74 -10.52 12.60 -0.75
CA ALA A 74 -9.30 12.01 -0.26
C ALA A 74 -8.94 10.77 -1.11
N PRO A 75 -7.63 10.44 -1.28
CA PRO A 75 -7.21 9.26 -2.04
C PRO A 75 -7.90 7.96 -1.62
N MET A 76 -8.13 7.79 -0.32
CA MET A 76 -8.82 6.61 0.21
C MET A 76 -10.28 6.53 -0.22
N GLU A 77 -10.98 7.66 -0.32
CA GLU A 77 -12.36 7.71 -0.81
C GLU A 77 -12.42 7.32 -2.29
N ILE A 78 -11.47 7.83 -3.09
CA ILE A 78 -11.35 7.50 -4.51
C ILE A 78 -11.11 5.98 -4.70
N ILE A 79 -10.21 5.36 -3.93
CA ILE A 79 -9.94 3.92 -3.96
C ILE A 79 -11.19 3.08 -3.66
N VAL A 80 -11.92 3.46 -2.60
CA VAL A 80 -13.15 2.74 -2.23
C VAL A 80 -14.23 2.92 -3.30
N MET A 81 -14.38 4.13 -3.84
CA MET A 81 -15.33 4.42 -4.92
C MET A 81 -14.99 3.68 -6.22
N SER A 82 -13.73 3.42 -6.50
CA SER A 82 -13.32 2.61 -7.66
C SER A 82 -13.54 1.11 -7.46
N GLY A 83 -14.01 0.68 -6.28
CA GLY A 83 -14.23 -0.73 -5.95
C GLY A 83 -12.94 -1.52 -5.71
N LEU A 84 -11.82 -0.83 -5.51
CA LEU A 84 -10.53 -1.47 -5.24
C LEU A 84 -10.52 -1.95 -3.78
N ASN A 85 -10.07 -3.19 -3.56
CA ASN A 85 -9.89 -3.70 -2.21
C ASN A 85 -8.61 -3.10 -1.60
N PRO A 86 -8.67 -2.34 -0.50
CA PRO A 86 -7.48 -1.74 0.10
C PRO A 86 -6.70 -2.71 1.01
N GLU A 87 -7.26 -3.88 1.30
CA GLU A 87 -6.68 -4.88 2.19
C GLU A 87 -5.51 -5.63 1.53
N PRO A 88 -4.51 -6.08 2.30
CA PRO A 88 -3.54 -7.04 1.80
C PRO A 88 -4.23 -8.39 1.49
N PRO A 89 -3.75 -9.14 0.48
CA PRO A 89 -4.33 -10.43 0.11
C PRO A 89 -4.28 -11.45 1.25
N GLU A 90 -5.28 -12.34 1.29
CA GLU A 90 -5.28 -13.51 2.15
C GLU A 90 -4.45 -14.61 1.50
N VAL A 91 -3.17 -14.70 1.89
CA VAL A 91 -2.32 -15.89 1.69
C VAL A 91 -2.78 -17.04 2.56
#